data_AF-A0A1G8LEY4-F1
#
_entry.id   AF-A0A1G8LEY4-F1
#
_cell.length_a   1.000
_cell.length_b   1.000
_cell.length_c   1.000
_cell.angle_alpha   90.00
_cell.angle_beta   90.00
_cell.angle_gamma   90.00
#
_symmetry.space_group_name_H-M   'P 1'
#
loop_
_entity.id
_entity.type
_entity.pdbx_description
1 polymer ?
#
loop_
_entity_poly.entity_id
_entity_poly.type
_entity_poly.pdbx_seq_one_letter_code
_entity_poly.pdbx_strand_id
1 'polypeptide(L)' 'MYSVVAERLVRLILEADYRPLTDHEQAEVNESKQYLKNFYWEKEKLSAMSYIAYTTEDYEWQHEICSEVEKLKGE' A
#
# COMPACT_ATOMS: atom_id res chain seq x y z
N MET A 1 -0.58 8.29 -3.56
CA MET A 1 0.73 7.81 -4.07
C MET A 1 0.75 6.31 -4.41
N TYR A 2 0.09 5.44 -3.63
CA TYR A 2 0.14 3.98 -3.85
C TYR A 2 -0.40 3.51 -5.21
N SER A 3 -1.42 4.17 -5.76
CA SER A 3 -2.04 3.80 -7.04
C SER A 3 -1.05 3.86 -8.20
N VAL A 4 -0.20 4.88 -8.24
CA VAL A 4 0.83 5.06 -9.27
C VAL A 4 1.85 3.91 -9.22
N VAL A 5 2.27 3.50 -8.03
CA VAL A 5 3.21 2.37 -7.84
C VAL A 5 2.56 1.04 -8.24
N ALA A 6 1.29 0.84 -7.87
CA ALA A 6 0.53 -0.35 -8.27
C ALA A 6 0.35 -0.42 -9.80
N GLU A 7 -0.01 0.69 -10.44
CA GLU A 7 -0.14 0.78 -11.89
C GLU A 7 1.18 0.49 -12.60
N ARG A 8 2.30 1.04 -12.09
CA ARG A 8 3.64 0.77 -12.66
C ARG A 8 4.01 -0.70 -12.53
N LEU A 9 3.78 -1.32 -11.37
CA LEU A 9 4.05 -2.74 -11.18
C LEU A 9 3.23 -3.60 -12.15
N VAL A 10 1.93 -3.31 -12.33
CA VAL A 10 1.07 -4.04 -13.25
C VAL A 10 1.59 -3.92 -14.68
N ARG A 11 1.98 -2.72 -15.12
CA ARG A 11 2.57 -2.53 -16.46
C ARG A 11 3.84 -3.36 -16.66
N LEU A 12 4.76 -3.36 -15.69
CA LEU A 12 6.00 -4.13 -15.77
C LEU A 12 5.73 -5.65 -15.83
N ILE A 13 4.75 -6.14 -15.07
CA ILE A 13 4.34 -7.55 -15.15
C ILE A 13 3.80 -7.88 -16.55
N LEU A 14 2.93 -7.01 -17.10
CA LEU A 14 2.38 -7.21 -18.43
C LEU A 14 3.47 -7.14 -19.52
N GLU A 15 4.45 -6.25 -19.39
CA GLU A 15 5.58 -6.17 -20.32
C GLU A 15 6.46 -7.44 -20.27
N ALA A 16 6.61 -8.04 -19.09
CA ALA A 16 7.35 -9.28 -18.89
C ALA A 16 6.74 -10.48 -19.63
N ASP A 17 5.43 -10.45 -19.92
CA ASP A 17 4.74 -11.51 -20.68
C ASP A 17 5.14 -11.49 -22.17
N TYR A 18 5.58 -10.34 -22.71
CA TYR A 18 5.90 -10.18 -24.13
C TYR A 18 7.41 -10.10 -24.40
N ARG A 19 8.21 -9.68 -23.42
CA ARG A 19 9.66 -9.58 -23.54
C ARG A 19 10.36 -9.73 -22.18
N PRO A 20 11.64 -10.12 -22.15
CA PRO A 20 12.45 -9.97 -20.95
C PRO A 20 12.49 -8.52 -20.48
N LEU A 21 12.39 -8.32 -19.17
CA LEU A 21 12.64 -7.02 -18.54
C LEU A 21 14.14 -6.71 -18.55
N THR A 22 14.45 -5.43 -18.68
CA THR A 22 15.80 -4.92 -18.44
C THR A 22 16.15 -4.99 -16.95
N ASP A 23 17.43 -4.91 -16.60
CA ASP A 23 17.86 -4.92 -15.20
C ASP A 23 17.24 -3.77 -14.39
N HIS A 24 17.04 -2.61 -15.02
CA HIS A 24 16.39 -1.46 -14.40
C HIS A 24 14.90 -1.75 -14.11
N GLU A 25 14.17 -2.27 -15.09
CA GLU A 25 12.77 -2.65 -14.93
C GLU A 25 12.59 -3.75 -13.89
N GLN A 26 13.54 -4.69 -13.83
CA GLN A 26 13.53 -5.74 -12.83
C GLN A 26 13.76 -5.19 -11.41
N ALA A 27 14.63 -4.18 -11.27
CA ALA A 27 14.80 -3.45 -10.02
C ALA A 27 13.50 -2.70 -9.63
N GLU A 28 12.87 -2.00 -10.58
CA GLU A 28 11.60 -1.31 -10.36
C GLU A 28 10.49 -2.26 -9.88
N VAL A 29 10.42 -3.48 -10.44
CA VAL A 29 9.48 -4.53 -9.97
C VAL A 29 9.71 -4.85 -8.50
N ASN A 30 10.96 -5.02 -8.09
CA ASN A 30 11.32 -5.39 -6.71
C ASN A 30 10.99 -4.24 -5.74
N GLU A 31 11.35 -3.01 -6.10
CA GLU A 31 11.05 -1.81 -5.32
C GLU A 31 9.54 -1.59 -5.19
N SER A 32 8.80 -1.70 -6.29
CA SER A 32 7.34 -1.54 -6.30
C SER A 32 6.65 -2.60 -5.44
N LYS A 33 7.09 -3.87 -5.52
CA LYS A 33 6.59 -4.94 -4.66
C LYS A 33 6.87 -4.66 -3.19
N GLN A 34 8.08 -4.23 -2.85
CA GLN A 34 8.45 -3.94 -1.47
C GLN A 34 7.63 -2.77 -0.90
N TYR A 35 7.45 -1.71 -1.68
CA TYR A 35 6.62 -0.57 -1.31
C TYR A 35 5.17 -1.00 -1.07
N LEU A 36 4.56 -1.74 -2.01
CA LEU A 36 3.17 -2.18 -1.88
C LEU A 36 2.98 -3.14 -0.72
N LYS A 37 3.92 -4.05 -0.46
CA LYS A 37 3.90 -4.93 0.70
C LYS A 37 3.86 -4.14 2.00
N ASN A 38 4.73 -3.14 2.15
CA ASN A 38 4.77 -2.28 3.33
C ASN A 38 3.47 -1.48 3.47
N PHE A 39 2.96 -0.93 2.37
CA PHE A 39 1.71 -0.18 2.35
C PHE A 39 0.52 -1.03 2.81
N TYR A 40 0.34 -2.22 2.23
CA TYR A 40 -0.78 -3.10 2.60
C TYR A 40 -0.68 -3.58 4.05
N TRP A 41 0.53 -3.90 4.51
CA TRP A 41 0.75 -4.27 5.90
C TRP A 41 0.30 -3.19 6.88
N GLU A 42 0.74 -1.94 6.67
CA GLU A 42 0.35 -0.85 7.58
C GLU A 42 -1.13 -0.52 7.45
N LYS A 43 -1.69 -0.56 6.23
CA LYS A 43 -3.12 -0.35 6.00
C LYS A 43 -3.98 -1.38 6.74
N GLU A 44 -3.63 -2.66 6.67
CA GLU A 44 -4.36 -3.73 7.35
C GLU A 44 -4.28 -3.60 8.86
N LYS A 45 -3.09 -3.30 9.38
CA LYS A 45 -2.88 -3.03 10.81
C LYS A 45 -3.75 -1.87 11.30
N LEU A 46 -3.74 -0.73 10.61
CA LEU A 46 -4.57 0.43 10.96
C LEU A 46 -6.07 0.09 10.86
N SER A 47 -6.48 -0.67 9.84
CA SER A 47 -7.87 -1.11 9.69
C SER A 47 -8.32 -1.99 10.86
N ALA A 48 -7.48 -2.92 11.30
CA ALA A 48 -7.75 -3.76 12.47
C ALA A 48 -7.83 -2.94 13.76
N MET A 49 -6.92 -1.97 13.95
CA MET A 49 -6.96 -1.07 15.10
C MET A 49 -8.23 -0.22 15.11
N SER A 50 -8.63 0.34 13.96
CA SER A 50 -9.85 1.15 13.83
C SER A 50 -11.10 0.35 14.20
N TYR A 51 -11.15 -0.93 13.80
CA TYR A 51 -12.23 -1.83 14.18
C TYR A 51 -12.25 -2.08 15.70
N ILE A 52 -11.10 -2.32 16.33
CA ILE A 52 -11.01 -2.50 17.79
C ILE A 52 -11.50 -1.24 18.52
N ALA A 53 -11.02 -0.06 18.12
CA ALA A 53 -11.45 1.23 18.68
C ALA A 53 -12.97 1.40 18.58
N TYR A 54 -13.55 1.13 17.40
CA TYR A 54 -15.00 1.17 17.21
C TYR A 54 -15.75 0.20 18.14
N THR A 55 -15.30 -1.06 18.25
CA THR A 55 -15.97 -2.07 19.08
C THR A 55 -15.83 -1.82 20.58
N THR A 56 -14.86 -1.00 20.98
CA THR A 56 -14.64 -0.58 22.38
C THR A 56 -15.21 0.81 22.67
N GLU A 57 -15.93 1.40 21.71
CA GLU A 57 -16.53 2.74 21.78
C GLU A 57 -15.49 3.86 22.03
N ASP A 58 -14.21 3.60 21.75
CA ASP A 58 -13.13 4.57 21.83
C ASP A 58 -13.05 5.38 20.52
N TYR A 59 -13.99 6.30 20.36
CA TYR A 59 -14.12 7.09 19.14
C TYR A 59 -12.98 8.10 18.95
N GLU A 60 -12.35 8.56 20.04
CA GLU A 60 -11.19 9.46 19.95
C GLU A 60 -10.00 8.73 19.30
N TRP A 61 -9.67 7.54 19.81
CA TRP A 61 -8.65 6.70 19.21
C TRP A 61 -9.02 6.27 17.77
N GLN A 62 -10.30 6.00 17.51
CA GLN A 62 -10.77 5.69 16.16
C GLN A 62 -10.49 6.85 15.18
N HIS A 63 -10.74 8.09 15.58
CA HIS A 63 -10.48 9.27 14.76
C HIS A 63 -8.99 9.48 14.49
N GLU A 64 -8.12 9.24 15.48
CA GLU A 64 -6.67 9.27 15.30
C GLU A 64 -6.21 8.25 14.25
N ILE A 65 -6.69 7.02 14.34
CA ILE A 65 -6.36 5.95 13.38
C ILE A 65 -6.83 6.31 11.98
N CYS A 66 -8.03 6.88 11.84
CA CYS A 66 -8.52 7.34 10.54
C CYS A 66 -7.60 8.41 9.91
N SER A 67 -7.05 9.33 10.71
CA SER A 67 -6.07 10.30 10.23
C SER A 67 -4.78 9.64 9.74
N GLU A 68 -4.28 8.62 10.44
CA GLU A 68 -3.11 7.86 10.00
C GLU A 68 -3.36 7.10 8.68
N VAL A 69 -4.59 6.61 8.47
CA VAL A 69 -4.99 5.98 7.19
C VAL A 69 -4.99 6.98 6.03
N GLU A 70 -5.40 8.23 6.26
CA GLU A 70 -5.35 9.30 5.25
C GLU A 70 -3.89 9.63 4.86
N LYS A 71 -3.04 9.84 5.87
CA LYS A 71 -1.59 10.09 5.66
C LYS A 71 -0.93 8.96 4.86
N LEU A 72 -1.30 7.71 5.10
CA LEU A 72 -0.78 6.55 4.38
C LEU A 72 -1.11 6.60 2.87
N LYS A 73 -2.28 7.12 2.49
CA LYS A 73 -2.67 7.28 1.08
C LYS A 73 -1.89 8.41 0.39
N GLY A 74 -1.29 9.30 1.17
CA GLY A 74 -0.67 10.54 0.73
C GLY A 74 -1.70 11.65 0.50
N GLU A 75 -2.79 11.63 1.27
CA GLU A 75 -3.78 12.71 1.44
C GLU A 75 -3.50 13.44 2.75
#